data_AF-A0A7C4VIK8-F1
#
_entry.id   AF-A0A7C4VIK8-F1
#
_cell.length_a   1.000
_cell.length_b   1.000
_cell.length_c   1.000
_cell.angle_alpha   90.00
_cell.angle_beta   90.00
_cell.angle_gamma   90.00
#
_symmetry.space_group_name_H-M   'P 1'
#
loop_
_entity.id
_entity.type
_entity.pdbx_description
1 polymer ?
#
loop_
_entity_poly.entity_id
_entity_poly.type
_entity_poly.pdbx_seq_one_letter_code
_entity_poly.pdbx_strand_id
1 'polypeptide(L)'
;MLVALGTPLKGRPRPWEHFKVPALMVNAYEIIKSEKLRRDIQAKGGLHEFLNYDGTIFLDSGGFQAMKHGIDIQISELIDVYKMAGADYYFSLDYPSSSARNSEKKILRTISNFEKLRKTMEHVIPVVHPNIKRALREYEAYKEHNP
;
A
#
# COMPACT_ATOMS: atom_id res chain seq x y z
N MET A 1 -1.16 11.77 17.87
CA MET A 1 -1.74 11.72 16.51
C MET A 1 -0.61 11.84 15.51
N LEU A 2 -0.44 10.86 14.62
CA LEU A 2 0.55 10.91 13.53
C LEU A 2 -0.13 11.48 12.28
N VAL A 3 0.53 12.40 11.58
CA VAL A 3 0.04 12.97 10.31
C VAL A 3 1.00 12.54 9.21
N ALA A 4 0.47 11.85 8.20
CA ALA A 4 1.21 11.45 7.02
C ALA A 4 0.88 12.36 5.83
N LEU A 5 1.90 12.86 5.14
CA LEU A 5 1.76 13.65 3.93
C LEU A 5 1.71 12.73 2.71
N GLY A 6 0.56 12.67 2.04
CA GLY A 6 0.44 12.03 0.74
C GLY A 6 1.27 12.75 -0.32
N THR A 7 2.22 12.07 -0.94
CA THR A 7 3.12 12.67 -1.94
C THR A 7 3.35 11.75 -3.14
N PRO A 8 3.32 12.28 -4.38
CA PRO A 8 3.82 11.55 -5.54
C PRO A 8 5.32 11.31 -5.42
N LEU A 9 5.81 10.15 -5.86
CA LEU A 9 7.23 9.78 -5.74
C LEU A 9 8.15 10.71 -6.56
N LYS A 10 7.65 11.18 -7.71
CA LYS A 10 8.36 12.14 -8.57
C LYS A 10 7.94 13.60 -8.32
N GLY A 11 7.11 13.85 -7.31
CA GLY A 11 6.58 15.17 -7.00
C GLY A 11 7.69 16.18 -6.69
N ARG A 12 7.52 17.39 -7.20
CA ARG A 12 8.33 18.57 -6.84
C ARG A 12 7.39 19.76 -6.59
N PRO A 13 7.65 20.60 -5.57
CA PRO A 13 8.73 20.50 -4.59
C PRO A 13 8.59 19.29 -3.66
N ARG A 14 9.64 18.97 -2.88
CA ARG A 14 9.61 17.94 -1.82
C ARG A 14 9.40 18.63 -0.48
N PRO A 15 8.17 18.67 0.07
CA PRO A 15 7.87 19.55 1.21
C PRO A 15 8.68 19.22 2.47
N TRP A 16 9.05 17.95 2.67
CA TRP A 16 9.88 17.49 3.80
C TRP A 16 11.32 18.02 3.75
N GLU A 17 11.80 18.53 2.62
CA GLU A 17 13.11 19.20 2.51
C GLU A 17 13.05 20.66 3.00
N HIS A 18 11.85 21.19 3.25
CA HIS A 18 11.63 22.60 3.64
C HIS A 18 11.02 22.75 5.03
N PHE A 19 10.27 21.76 5.51
CA PHE A 19 9.68 21.76 6.84
C PHE A 19 9.51 20.34 7.38
N LYS A 20 9.37 20.23 8.70
CA LYS A 20 9.22 18.93 9.36
C LYS A 20 7.90 18.27 8.96
N VAL A 21 8.02 17.08 8.36
CA VAL A 21 6.89 16.20 8.05
C VAL A 21 7.05 14.91 8.86
N PRO A 22 6.08 14.53 9.72
CA PRO A 22 6.21 13.36 10.60
C PRO A 22 6.23 12.01 9.87
N ALA A 23 5.46 11.89 8.79
CA ALA A 23 5.43 10.70 7.95
C ALA A 23 5.08 11.05 6.50
N LEU A 24 5.52 10.24 5.55
CA LEU A 24 5.11 10.28 4.16
C LEU A 24 4.18 9.11 3.85
N MET A 25 3.23 9.32 2.95
CA MET A 25 2.46 8.26 2.33
C MET A 25 2.65 8.31 0.82
N VAL A 26 3.19 7.23 0.27
CA VAL A 26 3.48 7.07 -1.17
C VAL A 26 2.69 5.89 -1.72
N ASN A 27 2.63 5.74 -3.04
CA ASN A 27 1.75 4.76 -3.68
C ASN A 27 2.52 3.77 -4.57
N ALA A 28 2.36 2.48 -4.31
CA ALA A 28 3.03 1.41 -5.05
C ALA A 28 2.58 1.33 -6.52
N TYR A 29 1.40 1.81 -6.87
CA TYR A 29 0.94 1.89 -8.26
C TYR A 29 1.90 2.70 -9.13
N GLU A 30 2.51 3.77 -8.60
CA GLU A 30 3.50 4.56 -9.36
C GLU A 30 4.74 3.73 -9.70
N ILE A 31 5.17 2.87 -8.77
CA ILE A 31 6.33 1.98 -8.92
C ILE A 31 6.01 0.86 -9.90
N ILE A 32 4.85 0.22 -9.75
CA ILE A 32 4.36 -0.86 -10.63
C ILE A 32 4.24 -0.36 -12.07
N LYS A 33 3.68 0.83 -12.26
CA LYS A 33 3.47 1.41 -13.60
C LYS A 33 4.76 1.86 -14.29
N SER A 34 5.83 2.10 -13.55
CA SER A 34 7.06 2.71 -14.09
C SER A 34 8.29 1.89 -13.73
N GLU A 35 8.71 1.02 -14.66
CA GLU A 35 9.95 0.25 -14.51
C GLU A 35 11.17 1.16 -14.28
N LYS A 36 11.22 2.32 -14.94
CA LYS A 36 12.26 3.33 -14.67
C LYS A 36 12.25 3.78 -13.21
N LEU A 37 11.09 4.13 -12.65
CA LEU A 37 10.99 4.53 -11.25
C LEU A 37 11.39 3.40 -10.31
N ARG A 38 10.96 2.16 -10.61
CA ARG A 38 11.36 0.96 -9.86
C ARG A 38 12.88 0.80 -9.83
N ARG A 39 13.54 0.91 -10.98
CA ARG A 39 15.00 0.84 -11.10
C ARG A 39 15.70 1.99 -10.38
N ASP A 40 15.17 3.21 -10.47
CA ASP A 40 15.73 4.39 -9.80
C ASP A 40 15.68 4.25 -8.27
N ILE A 41 14.56 3.75 -7.71
CA ILE A 41 14.41 3.47 -6.27
C ILE A 41 15.38 2.36 -5.85
N GLN A 42 15.42 1.27 -6.61
CA GLN A 42 16.29 0.13 -6.32
C GLN A 42 17.77 0.52 -6.34
N ALA A 43 18.19 1.32 -7.32
CA ALA A 43 19.57 1.81 -7.45
C ALA A 43 19.97 2.76 -6.30
N LYS A 44 18.99 3.42 -5.67
CA LYS A 44 19.21 4.25 -4.49
C LYS A 44 19.22 3.46 -3.18
N GLY A 45 18.76 2.21 -3.18
CA GLY A 45 18.69 1.37 -1.98
C GLY A 45 17.36 1.42 -1.23
N GLY A 46 16.29 1.95 -1.85
CA GLY A 46 14.95 1.99 -1.27
C GLY A 46 14.34 3.39 -1.19
N LEU A 47 13.16 3.49 -0.58
CA LEU A 47 12.35 4.72 -0.55
C LEU A 47 12.97 5.83 0.30
N HIS A 48 13.58 5.52 1.44
CA HIS A 48 14.25 6.51 2.29
C HIS A 48 15.35 7.25 1.52
N GLU A 49 16.26 6.50 0.89
CA GLU A 49 17.36 7.06 0.08
C GLU A 49 16.86 7.76 -1.19
N PHE A 50 15.83 7.21 -1.84
CA PHE A 50 15.26 7.81 -3.04
C PHE A 50 14.58 9.17 -2.73
N LEU A 51 13.88 9.28 -1.61
CA LEU A 51 13.17 10.48 -1.17
C LEU A 51 14.05 11.44 -0.36
N ASN A 52 15.23 11.00 0.08
CA ASN A 52 16.07 11.70 1.05
C ASN A 52 15.26 12.06 2.30
N TYR A 53 14.70 11.04 2.94
CA TYR A 53 13.77 11.19 4.07
C TYR A 53 13.94 10.10 5.12
N ASP A 54 14.23 10.50 6.35
CA ASP A 54 14.51 9.59 7.48
C ASP A 54 13.31 9.36 8.41
N GLY A 55 12.16 9.97 8.13
CA GLY A 55 10.93 9.76 8.90
C GLY A 55 10.15 8.55 8.40
N THR A 56 8.98 8.30 8.99
CA THR A 56 8.16 7.12 8.66
C THR A 56 7.56 7.19 7.26
N ILE A 57 7.69 6.11 6.49
CA ILE A 57 7.10 5.95 5.16
C ILE A 57 6.00 4.88 5.21
N PHE A 58 4.79 5.28 4.85
CA PHE A 58 3.68 4.40 4.52
C PHE A 58 3.63 4.17 3.02
N LEU A 59 3.54 2.91 2.61
CA LEU A 59 3.36 2.52 1.22
C LEU A 59 1.95 1.97 0.99
N ASP A 60 1.14 2.75 0.29
CA ASP A 60 -0.19 2.36 -0.16
C ASP A 60 -0.09 1.35 -1.32
N SER A 61 -1.01 0.40 -1.37
CA SER A 61 -1.03 -0.68 -2.38
C SER A 61 -1.38 -0.19 -3.78
N GLY A 62 -2.10 0.94 -3.86
CA GLY A 62 -2.55 1.49 -5.14
C GLY A 62 -3.72 0.73 -5.78
N GLY A 63 -4.41 -0.13 -5.03
CA GLY A 63 -5.55 -0.91 -5.53
C GLY A 63 -6.66 -0.05 -6.13
N PHE A 64 -6.94 1.11 -5.54
CA PHE A 64 -7.94 2.05 -6.06
C PHE A 64 -7.55 2.66 -7.42
N GLN A 65 -6.30 3.12 -7.56
CA GLN A 65 -5.79 3.68 -8.81
C GLN A 65 -5.72 2.60 -9.90
N ALA A 66 -5.26 1.40 -9.55
CA ALA A 66 -5.21 0.27 -10.45
C ALA A 66 -6.60 -0.06 -10.99
N MET A 67 -7.60 -0.17 -10.12
CA MET A 67 -9.00 -0.37 -10.51
C MET A 67 -9.52 0.74 -11.44
N LYS A 68 -9.25 2.02 -11.12
CA LYS A 68 -9.69 3.16 -11.94
C LYS A 68 -9.08 3.15 -13.35
N HIS A 69 -7.86 2.62 -13.48
CA HIS A 69 -7.14 2.52 -14.74
C HIS A 69 -7.26 1.14 -15.42
N GLY A 70 -8.10 0.24 -14.90
CA GLY A 70 -8.31 -1.11 -15.46
C GLY A 70 -7.10 -2.04 -15.33
N ILE A 71 -6.19 -1.76 -14.39
CA ILE A 71 -5.01 -2.58 -14.10
C ILE A 71 -5.32 -3.51 -12.93
N ASP A 72 -5.04 -4.80 -13.08
CA ASP A 72 -5.16 -5.78 -12.00
C ASP A 72 -3.77 -6.09 -11.44
N ILE A 73 -3.47 -5.54 -10.26
CA ILE A 73 -2.18 -5.77 -9.59
C ILE A 73 -2.15 -7.20 -9.06
N GLN A 74 -1.14 -7.97 -9.46
CA GLN A 74 -0.89 -9.29 -8.91
C GLN A 74 -0.24 -9.16 -7.53
N ILE A 75 -0.69 -9.98 -6.58
CA ILE A 75 -0.19 -9.92 -5.20
C ILE A 75 1.32 -10.21 -5.09
N SER A 76 1.84 -11.10 -5.95
CA SER A 76 3.27 -11.40 -6.03
C SER A 76 4.09 -10.20 -6.47
N GLU A 77 3.62 -9.47 -7.48
CA GLU A 77 4.28 -8.23 -7.95
C GLU A 77 4.29 -7.16 -6.86
N LEU A 78 3.18 -7.02 -6.13
CA LEU A 78 3.11 -6.07 -5.02
C LEU A 78 4.09 -6.42 -3.89
N ILE A 79 4.19 -7.72 -3.53
CA ILE A 79 5.17 -8.20 -2.55
C ILE A 79 6.60 -7.83 -2.99
N ASP A 80 6.95 -8.04 -4.26
CA ASP A 80 8.27 -7.72 -4.78
C ASP A 80 8.54 -6.21 -4.74
N VAL A 81 7.54 -5.39 -5.06
CA VAL A 81 7.63 -3.94 -4.96
C VAL A 81 7.81 -3.50 -3.51
N TYR A 82 7.05 -4.06 -2.57
CA TYR A 82 7.15 -3.72 -1.15
C TYR A 82 8.53 -4.04 -0.58
N LYS A 83 9.03 -5.26 -0.83
CA LYS A 83 10.37 -5.68 -0.39
C LYS A 83 11.48 -4.82 -0.98
N MET A 84 11.38 -4.48 -2.27
CA MET A 84 12.37 -3.64 -2.94
C MET A 84 12.29 -2.18 -2.46
N ALA A 85 11.09 -1.67 -2.22
CA ALA A 85 10.86 -0.29 -1.83
C ALA A 85 11.31 0.00 -0.39
N GLY A 86 11.16 -0.96 0.53
CA GLY A 86 11.68 -0.84 1.90
C GLY A 86 11.07 0.33 2.68
N ALA A 87 9.73 0.44 2.70
CA ALA A 87 9.00 1.35 3.58
C ALA A 87 8.89 0.78 5.01
N ASP A 88 8.37 1.57 5.95
CA ASP A 88 8.12 1.12 7.33
C ASP A 88 6.81 0.35 7.46
N TYR A 89 5.75 0.81 6.78
CA TYR A 89 4.41 0.25 6.87
C TYR A 89 3.77 0.08 5.49
N TYR A 90 2.97 -0.96 5.34
CA TYR A 90 2.47 -1.39 4.04
C TYR A 90 0.97 -1.67 4.08
N PHE A 91 0.18 -0.97 3.27
CA PHE A 91 -1.25 -1.26 3.20
C PHE A 91 -1.52 -2.53 2.40
N SER A 92 -2.46 -3.36 2.86
CA SER A 92 -2.89 -4.55 2.12
C SER A 92 -3.62 -4.19 0.83
N LEU A 93 -3.43 -4.97 -0.24
CA LEU A 93 -4.16 -4.78 -1.51
C LEU A 93 -5.64 -5.15 -1.39
N ASP A 94 -6.50 -4.15 -1.42
CA ASP A 94 -7.94 -4.30 -1.30
C ASP A 94 -8.70 -4.17 -2.63
N TYR A 95 -9.93 -4.69 -2.63
CA TYR A 95 -10.86 -4.57 -3.75
C TYR A 95 -12.19 -3.98 -3.25
N PRO A 96 -12.46 -2.70 -3.51
CA PRO A 96 -13.71 -2.09 -3.11
C PRO A 96 -14.87 -2.68 -3.91
N SER A 97 -15.97 -2.97 -3.21
CA SER A 97 -17.19 -3.51 -3.80
C SER A 97 -18.16 -2.37 -4.12
N SER A 98 -18.23 -1.96 -5.38
CA SER A 98 -19.19 -0.94 -5.85
C SER A 98 -20.59 -1.49 -6.11
N SER A 99 -20.76 -2.81 -6.19
CA SER A 99 -22.06 -3.46 -6.43
C SER A 99 -22.17 -4.80 -5.69
N ALA A 100 -23.40 -5.17 -5.34
CA ALA A 100 -23.71 -6.41 -4.62
C ALA A 100 -23.34 -7.68 -5.41
N ARG A 101 -23.38 -7.62 -6.75
CA ARG A 101 -23.17 -8.79 -7.62
C ARG A 101 -21.77 -9.40 -7.51
N ASN A 102 -20.76 -8.60 -7.13
CA ASN A 102 -19.36 -9.03 -7.03
C ASN A 102 -18.78 -8.84 -5.62
N SER A 103 -19.60 -8.57 -4.61
CA SER A 103 -19.12 -8.24 -3.27
C SER A 103 -18.36 -9.40 -2.62
N GLU A 104 -18.90 -10.62 -2.71
CA GLU A 104 -18.34 -11.78 -2.01
C GLU A 104 -16.93 -12.14 -2.48
N LYS A 105 -16.74 -12.27 -3.80
CA LYS A 105 -15.43 -12.56 -4.40
C LYS A 105 -14.39 -11.49 -4.05
N LYS A 106 -14.79 -10.22 -4.03
CA LYS A 106 -13.90 -9.09 -3.69
C LYS A 106 -13.51 -9.08 -2.21
N ILE A 107 -14.45 -9.42 -1.32
CA ILE A 107 -14.17 -9.55 0.12
C ILE A 107 -13.15 -10.68 0.34
N LEU A 108 -13.41 -11.86 -0.23
CA LEU A 108 -12.50 -13.01 -0.13
C LEU A 108 -11.11 -12.70 -0.70
N ARG A 109 -11.04 -12.01 -1.85
CA ARG A 109 -9.75 -11.59 -2.45
C ARG A 109 -9.01 -10.59 -1.55
N THR A 110 -9.73 -9.63 -0.96
CA THR A 110 -9.14 -8.63 -0.03
C THR A 110 -8.55 -9.32 1.20
N ILE A 111 -9.29 -10.23 1.83
CA ILE A 111 -8.83 -11.00 2.98
C ILE A 111 -7.62 -11.87 2.60
N SER A 112 -7.71 -12.64 1.51
CA SER A 112 -6.63 -13.52 1.06
C SER A 112 -5.34 -12.74 0.72
N ASN A 113 -5.45 -11.54 0.16
CA ASN A 113 -4.29 -10.70 -0.12
C ASN A 113 -3.59 -10.24 1.15
N PHE A 114 -4.35 -9.80 2.16
CA PHE A 114 -3.79 -9.45 3.46
C PHE A 114 -3.06 -10.63 4.08
N GLU A 115 -3.66 -11.82 4.13
CA GLU A 115 -3.04 -13.02 4.70
C GLU A 115 -1.72 -13.37 4.00
N LYS A 116 -1.68 -13.29 2.66
CA LYS A 116 -0.47 -13.55 1.87
C LYS A 116 0.63 -12.53 2.18
N LEU A 117 0.29 -11.25 2.27
CA LEU A 117 1.23 -10.20 2.65
C LEU A 117 1.74 -10.43 4.07
N ARG A 118 0.85 -10.61 5.04
CA ARG A 118 1.18 -10.78 6.45
C ARG A 118 2.03 -12.03 6.74
N LYS A 119 1.88 -13.10 5.96
CA LYS A 119 2.74 -14.30 6.01
C LYS A 119 4.15 -14.05 5.47
N THR A 120 4.32 -13.03 4.63
CA THR A 120 5.57 -12.78 3.89
C THR A 120 6.37 -11.60 4.46
N MET A 121 5.72 -10.71 5.21
CA MET A 121 6.31 -9.49 5.74
C MET A 121 5.57 -8.98 6.98
N GLU A 122 6.29 -8.19 7.77
CA GLU A 122 5.78 -7.52 8.96
C GLU A 122 5.20 -6.13 8.62
N HIS A 123 4.57 -5.49 9.61
CA HIS A 123 4.02 -4.12 9.50
C HIS A 123 3.02 -3.90 8.35
N VAL A 124 2.25 -4.96 8.04
CA VAL A 124 1.15 -4.90 7.06
C VAL A 124 -0.10 -4.34 7.73
N ILE A 125 -0.59 -3.22 7.23
CA ILE A 125 -1.82 -2.57 7.69
C ILE A 125 -3.01 -3.12 6.87
N PRO A 126 -3.96 -3.83 7.49
CA PRO A 126 -5.16 -4.27 6.80
C PRO A 126 -6.10 -3.10 6.47
N VAL A 127 -6.88 -3.24 5.38
CA VAL A 127 -7.92 -2.28 5.00
C VAL A 127 -9.29 -2.83 5.40
N VAL A 128 -10.05 -2.05 6.18
CA VAL A 128 -11.43 -2.38 6.59
C VAL A 128 -12.42 -1.46 5.89
N HIS A 129 -13.48 -2.02 5.33
CA HIS A 129 -14.46 -1.28 4.53
C HIS A 129 -15.70 -0.89 5.34
N PRO A 130 -16.33 0.26 5.06
CA PRO A 130 -17.35 0.85 5.93
C PRO A 130 -18.68 0.06 6.03
N ASN A 131 -18.96 -0.88 5.13
CA ASN A 131 -20.16 -1.71 5.26
C ASN A 131 -20.01 -2.65 6.47
N ILE A 132 -20.85 -2.50 7.49
CA ILE A 132 -20.68 -3.19 8.79
C ILE A 132 -20.55 -4.72 8.68
N LYS A 133 -21.32 -5.36 7.78
CA LYS A 133 -21.24 -6.82 7.59
C LYS A 133 -19.89 -7.23 6.99
N ARG A 134 -19.40 -6.44 6.03
CA ARG A 134 -18.07 -6.62 5.45
C ARG A 134 -16.97 -6.31 6.47
N ALA A 135 -17.10 -5.21 7.20
CA ALA A 135 -16.15 -4.75 8.21
C ALA A 135 -15.93 -5.81 9.29
N LEU A 136 -17.00 -6.38 9.84
CA LEU A 136 -16.94 -7.44 10.84
C LEU A 136 -16.20 -8.66 10.32
N ARG A 137 -16.47 -9.07 9.08
CA ARG A 137 -15.84 -10.23 8.47
C ARG A 137 -14.35 -10.00 8.17
N GLU A 138 -13.99 -8.82 7.68
CA GLU A 138 -12.60 -8.41 7.49
C GLU A 138 -11.87 -8.38 8.84
N TYR A 139 -12.47 -7.76 9.87
CA TYR A 139 -11.94 -7.71 11.23
C TYR A 139 -11.69 -9.10 11.83
N GLU A 140 -12.68 -10.01 11.77
CA GLU A 140 -12.56 -11.38 12.27
C GLU A 140 -11.38 -12.11 11.61
N ALA A 141 -11.24 -12.00 10.29
CA ALA A 141 -10.14 -12.62 9.56
C ALA A 141 -8.76 -12.02 9.91
N TYR A 142 -8.70 -10.70 10.11
CA TYR A 142 -7.44 -10.02 10.44
C TYR A 142 -6.98 -10.30 11.86
N LYS A 143 -7.91 -10.43 12.81
CA LYS A 143 -7.63 -10.68 14.23
C LYS A 143 -6.78 -11.92 14.47
N GLU A 144 -6.94 -12.96 13.65
CA GLU A 144 -6.16 -14.20 13.73
C GLU A 144 -4.64 -13.99 13.48
N HIS A 145 -4.26 -12.85 12.89
CA HIS A 145 -2.89 -12.57 12.45
C HIS A 145 -2.16 -11.56 13.33
N ASN A 146 -2.73 -11.22 14.49
CA ASN A 146 -2.25 -10.17 15.40
C ASN A 146 -1.76 -8.92 14.62
N PRO A 147 -2.70 -8.28 13.90
CA PRO A 147 -2.41 -7.27 12.88
C PRO A 147 -1.87 -5.97 13.48
#